data_AF-A0A947UKU2-F1
#
_entry.id   AF-A0A947UKU2-F1
#
_cell.length_a   1.000
_cell.length_b   1.000
_cell.length_c   1.000
_cell.angle_alpha   90.00
_cell.angle_beta   90.00
_cell.angle_gamma   90.00
#
_symmetry.space_group_name_H-M   'P 1'
#
loop_
_entity.id
_entity.type
_entity.pdbx_description
1 polymer ?
#
loop_
_entity_poly.entity_id
_entity_poly.type
_entity_poly.pdbx_seq_one_letter_code
_entity_poly.pdbx_strand_id
1 'polypeptide(L)'
;MAITASVSFFKSEFVASLSDGQHIERRDWREMAQALYALGVASNAVDYEWHNGQRMITAGQQVALKAEIQRLAQLAAKAQKASHIAAA
;
A
#
# COMPACT_ATOMS: atom_id res chain seq x y z
N MET A 1 17.16 -2.65 0.17
CA MET A 1 16.29 -3.34 -0.82
C MET A 1 14.93 -2.67 -0.76
N ALA A 2 14.30 -2.40 -1.89
CA ALA A 2 12.93 -1.87 -1.89
C ALA A 2 11.98 -3.02 -1.53
N ILE A 3 11.14 -2.83 -0.52
CA ILE A 3 10.13 -3.83 -0.13
C ILE A 3 9.00 -3.77 -1.16
N THR A 4 8.69 -4.90 -1.78
CA THR A 4 7.54 -5.04 -2.68
C THR A 4 6.42 -5.80 -1.99
N ALA A 5 5.19 -5.64 -2.49
CA ALA A 5 4.03 -6.36 -1.98
C ALA A 5 3.18 -6.90 -3.12
N SER A 6 2.71 -8.14 -2.97
CA SER A 6 1.61 -8.70 -3.76
C SER A 6 0.33 -8.62 -2.93
N VAL A 7 -0.75 -8.07 -3.50
CA VAL A 7 -2.04 -7.93 -2.82
C VAL A 7 -3.11 -8.78 -3.51
N SER A 8 -3.80 -9.61 -2.73
CA SER A 8 -4.96 -10.40 -3.15
C SER A 8 -6.19 -10.08 -2.29
N PHE A 9 -7.36 -10.57 -2.69
CA PHE A 9 -8.60 -10.37 -1.92
C PHE A 9 -9.24 -11.71 -1.56
N PHE A 10 -9.19 -12.05 -0.28
CA PHE A 10 -9.61 -13.34 0.25
C PHE A 10 -10.55 -13.15 1.44
N LYS A 11 -11.64 -13.93 1.49
CA LYS A 11 -12.62 -13.90 2.60
C LYS A 11 -13.11 -12.49 3.01
N SER A 12 -13.24 -11.60 2.03
CA SER A 12 -13.64 -10.19 2.23
C SER A 12 -12.56 -9.28 2.85
N GLU A 13 -11.31 -9.69 2.76
CA GLU A 13 -10.15 -8.95 3.26
C GLU A 13 -9.09 -8.84 2.16
N PHE A 14 -8.38 -7.70 2.16
CA PHE A 14 -7.15 -7.52 1.43
C PHE A 14 -6.03 -8.22 2.19
N VAL A 15 -5.30 -9.07 1.49
CA VAL A 15 -4.14 -9.78 2.04
C VAL A 15 -2.93 -9.36 1.23
N ALA A 16 -1.89 -8.84 1.88
CA ALA A 16 -0.64 -8.52 1.22
C ALA A 16 0.51 -9.40 1.75
N SER A 17 1.24 -9.98 0.81
CA SER A 17 2.49 -10.71 1.05
C SER A 17 3.65 -9.83 0.63
N LEU A 18 4.56 -9.54 1.57
CA LEU A 18 5.71 -8.68 1.34
C LEU A 18 6.95 -9.50 0.97
N SER A 19 7.86 -8.89 0.23
CA SER A 19 9.13 -9.52 -0.19
C SER A 19 10.05 -9.92 0.98
N ASP A 20 9.79 -9.41 2.18
CA ASP A 20 10.51 -9.72 3.42
C ASP A 20 9.89 -10.91 4.19
N GLY A 21 8.83 -11.52 3.65
CA GLY A 21 8.12 -12.63 4.25
C GLY A 21 6.96 -12.23 5.17
N GLN A 22 6.78 -10.93 5.46
CA GLN A 22 5.64 -10.47 6.26
C GLN A 22 4.33 -10.60 5.50
N HIS A 23 3.25 -10.81 6.27
CA HIS A 23 1.89 -10.86 5.76
C HIS A 23 1.01 -9.88 6.54
N ILE A 24 0.19 -9.13 5.83
CA ILE A 24 -0.75 -8.19 6.44
C ILE A 24 -2.15 -8.41 5.87
N GLU A 25 -3.14 -8.29 6.75
CA GLU A 25 -4.56 -8.47 6.41
C GLU A 25 -5.32 -7.22 6.82
N ARG A 26 -6.12 -6.65 5.91
CA ARG A 26 -6.96 -5.47 6.18
C ARG A 26 -8.29 -5.62 5.49
N ARG A 27 -9.35 -5.13 6.12
CA ARG A 27 -10.71 -5.21 5.55
C ARG A 27 -10.95 -4.17 4.45
N ASP A 28 -10.26 -3.04 4.55
CA ASP A 28 -10.39 -1.93 3.62
C ASP A 28 -9.10 -1.66 2.85
N TRP A 29 -9.25 -1.24 1.60
CA TRP A 29 -8.13 -0.95 0.70
C TRP A 29 -7.30 0.24 1.21
N ARG A 30 -7.91 1.19 1.91
CA ARG A 30 -7.24 2.38 2.45
C ARG A 30 -6.41 2.03 3.67
N GLU A 31 -6.93 1.17 4.54
CA GLU A 31 -6.15 0.62 5.66
C GLU A 31 -4.96 -0.19 5.15
N MET A 32 -5.16 -0.98 4.08
CA MET A 32 -4.08 -1.69 3.41
C MET A 32 -3.03 -0.72 2.85
N ALA A 33 -3.43 0.34 2.16
CA ALA A 33 -2.53 1.37 1.65
C ALA A 33 -1.69 2.02 2.77
N GLN A 34 -2.31 2.35 3.90
CA GLN A 34 -1.62 2.92 5.05
C GLN A 34 -0.60 1.95 5.66
N ALA A 35 -0.98 0.68 5.81
CA ALA A 35 -0.09 -0.36 6.32
C ALA A 35 1.13 -0.57 5.41
N LEU A 36 0.90 -0.70 4.10
CA LEU A 36 1.96 -0.83 3.10
C LEU A 36 2.91 0.36 3.11
N TYR A 37 2.38 1.58 3.17
CA TYR A 37 3.19 2.79 3.26
C TYR A 37 4.04 2.83 4.54
N ALA A 38 3.45 2.47 5.69
CA ALA A 38 4.17 2.41 6.96
C ALA A 38 5.32 1.39 6.97
N LEU A 39 5.19 0.32 6.18
CA LEU A 39 6.22 -0.69 5.96
C LEU A 39 7.21 -0.31 4.84
N GLY A 40 7.09 0.89 4.26
CA GLY A 40 8.02 1.40 3.25
C GLY A 40 7.78 0.88 1.83
N VAL A 41 6.62 0.29 1.56
CA VAL A 41 6.24 -0.14 0.21
C VAL A 41 5.82 1.08 -0.62
N ALA A 42 6.47 1.26 -1.76
CA ALA A 42 6.15 2.34 -2.71
C ALA A 42 4.94 1.99 -3.58
N SER A 43 4.23 2.99 -4.11
CA SER A 43 3.01 2.76 -4.90
C SER A 43 3.26 1.99 -6.21
N ASN A 44 4.46 2.08 -6.77
CA ASN A 44 4.90 1.32 -7.95
C ASN A 44 5.45 -0.07 -7.61
N ALA A 45 5.59 -0.39 -6.32
CA ALA A 45 6.08 -1.68 -5.81
C ALA A 45 4.93 -2.58 -5.29
N VAL A 46 3.69 -2.29 -5.72
CA VAL A 46 2.50 -3.06 -5.40
C VAL A 46 1.99 -3.77 -6.65
N ASP A 47 1.99 -5.09 -6.59
CA ASP A 47 1.38 -5.98 -7.57
C ASP A 47 0.05 -6.54 -7.04
N TYR A 48 -0.79 -7.03 -7.94
CA TYR A 48 -2.09 -7.60 -7.60
C TYR A 48 -2.18 -9.02 -8.11
N GLU A 49 -2.52 -9.93 -7.20
CA GLU A 49 -2.71 -11.33 -7.50
C GLU A 49 -4.18 -11.73 -7.37
N TRP A 50 -4.56 -12.68 -8.21
CA TRP A 50 -5.86 -13.33 -8.15
C TRP A 50 -5.65 -14.84 -8.20
N HIS A 51 -6.31 -15.54 -7.28
CA HIS A 51 -6.32 -17.00 -7.25
C HIS A 51 -7.74 -17.54 -7.49
N ASN A 52 -7.83 -18.76 -8.00
CA ASN A 52 -9.12 -19.41 -8.22
C ASN A 52 -9.92 -19.52 -6.91
N GLY A 53 -11.22 -19.21 -6.97
CA GLY A 53 -12.07 -19.14 -5.78
C GLY A 53 -11.98 -17.83 -4.97
N GLN A 54 -11.13 -16.88 -5.37
CA GLN A 54 -11.06 -15.55 -4.77
C GLN A 54 -11.82 -14.51 -5.60
N ARG A 55 -12.29 -13.44 -4.95
CA ARG A 55 -12.81 -12.28 -5.68
C ARG A 55 -11.64 -11.47 -6.22
N MET A 56 -11.80 -10.92 -7.41
CA MET A 56 -10.79 -10.06 -8.01
C MET A 56 -10.80 -8.68 -7.33
N ILE A 57 -9.62 -8.11 -7.09
CA ILE A 57 -9.50 -6.70 -6.76
C ILE A 57 -9.81 -5.90 -8.02
N THR A 58 -10.86 -5.07 -7.94
CA THR A 58 -11.30 -4.27 -9.10
C THR A 58 -10.25 -3.23 -9.48
N ALA A 59 -10.19 -2.85 -10.77
CA ALA A 59 -9.26 -1.82 -11.25
C ALA A 59 -9.40 -0.50 -10.47
N GLY A 60 -10.63 -0.11 -10.10
CA GLY A 60 -10.88 1.05 -9.26
C GLY A 60 -10.24 0.95 -7.88
N GLN A 61 -10.32 -0.22 -7.23
CA GLN A 61 -9.65 -0.46 -5.95
C GLN A 61 -8.13 -0.50 -6.07
N GLN A 62 -7.59 -1.04 -7.16
CA GLN A 62 -6.15 -1.03 -7.44
C GLN A 62 -5.64 0.42 -7.56
N VAL A 63 -6.31 1.23 -8.38
CA VAL A 63 -5.96 2.65 -8.55
C VAL A 63 -6.10 3.42 -7.24
N ALA A 64 -7.18 3.20 -6.49
CA ALA A 64 -7.40 3.86 -5.19
C ALA A 64 -6.30 3.55 -4.19
N LEU A 65 -5.89 2.28 -4.07
CA LEU A 65 -4.80 1.85 -3.18
C LEU A 65 -3.48 2.52 -3.56
N LYS A 66 -3.09 2.48 -4.84
CA LYS A 66 -1.84 3.12 -5.31
C LYS A 66 -1.87 4.63 -5.12
N ALA A 67 -3.00 5.27 -5.40
CA ALA A 67 -3.18 6.71 -5.22
C ALA A 67 -3.06 7.12 -3.75
N GLU A 68 -3.57 6.32 -2.82
CA GLU A 68 -3.46 6.60 -1.38
C GLU A 68 -2.02 6.47 -0.88
N ILE A 69 -1.28 5.43 -1.30
CA ILE A 69 0.16 5.31 -0.97
C ILE A 69 0.93 6.54 -1.49
N GLN A 70 0.65 6.95 -2.73
CA GLN A 70 1.29 8.13 -3.32
C GLN A 70 0.93 9.42 -2.57
N ARG A 71 -0.34 9.59 -2.17
CA ARG A 71 -0.79 10.73 -1.37
C ARG A 71 -0.07 10.80 -0.03
N LEU A 72 0.08 9.66 0.66
CA LEU A 72 0.80 9.58 1.93
C LEU A 72 2.27 9.97 1.78
N ALA A 73 2.94 9.46 0.73
CA ALA A 73 4.32 9.84 0.42
C ALA A 73 4.48 11.34 0.15
N GLN A 74 3.54 11.94 -0.60
CA GLN A 74 3.54 13.39 -0.85
C GLN A 74 3.32 14.21 0.42
N LEU A 75 2.43 13.77 1.32
CA LEU A 75 2.19 14.44 2.59
C LEU A 75 3.42 14.38 3.49
N ALA A 76 4.07 13.22 3.60
CA ALA A 76 5.31 13.09 4.37
C ALA A 76 6.43 13.97 3.79
N ALA A 77 6.59 14.00 2.47
CA ALA A 77 7.57 14.86 1.82
C ALA A 77 7.29 16.36 2.06
N LYS A 78 6.03 16.78 2.05
CA LYS A 78 5.63 18.16 2.38
C LYS A 78 5.93 18.50 3.84
N ALA A 79 5.59 17.60 4.77
CA ALA A 79 5.86 17.79 6.19
C ALA A 79 7.37 17.91 6.46
N GLN A 80 8.19 17.07 5.81
CA GLN A 80 9.65 17.11 5.93
C GLN A 80 10.25 18.42 5.40
N LYS A 81 9.69 18.98 4.31
CA LYS A 81 10.13 20.28 3.80
C LYS A 81 9.78 21.42 4.76
N ALA A 82 8.59 21.39 5.35
CA ALA A 82 8.15 22.39 6.30
C ALA A 82 9.01 22.39 7.57
N SER A 83 9.35 21.21 8.11
CA SER A 83 10.23 21.11 9.28
C SER A 83 11.66 21.59 8.99
N HIS A 84 12.20 21.31 7.80
CA HIS A 84 13.52 21.81 7.40
C HIS A 84 13.57 23.34 7.28
N ILE A 85 12.50 23.98 6.79
CA ILE A 85 12.42 25.45 6.73
C ILE A 85 12.32 26.07 8.12
N ALA A 86 11.58 25.44 9.05
CA ALA A 86 11.42 25.94 10.41
C ALA A 86 12.68 25.80 11.29
N ALA A 87 13.61 24.93 10.90
CA ALA A 87 14.87 24.67 11.61
C ALA A 87 16.08 25.44 11.05
N ALA A 88 15.89 26.24 9.98
CA ALA A 88 16.92 27.06 9.32
C ALA A 88 16.72 28.54 9.63
#